data_AF-A0A7S0SS25-F1
#
_entry.id   AF-A0A7S0SS25-F1
#
_cell.length_a   1.000
_cell.length_b   1.000
_cell.length_c   1.000
_cell.angle_alpha   90.00
_cell.angle_beta   90.00
_cell.angle_gamma   90.00
#
_symmetry.space_group_name_H-M   'P 1'
#
loop_
_entity.id
_entity.type
_entity.pdbx_description
1 polymer ?
#
loop_
_entity_poly.entity_id
_entity_poly.type
_entity_poly.pdbx_seq_one_letter_code
_entity_poly.pdbx_strand_id
1 'polypeptide(L)'
;IIQCVLNWCICYYIGYKACIPHERLSPASMIATSNFFELAVAVAISVYGLQSGAALATVVGVLVEVPIMLTLTYFCKLLKPKLDDRCKDCESVCNWSNETHRFINK
;
A
#
# COMPACT_ATOMS: atom_id res chain seq x y z
N ILE A 1 -8.96 -8.60 2.56
CA ILE A 1 -8.50 -8.54 3.98
C ILE A 1 -7.17 -9.27 4.20
N ILE A 2 -7.14 -10.62 4.23
CA ILE A 2 -5.90 -11.37 4.51
C ILE A 2 -4.80 -11.01 3.51
N GLN A 3 -5.15 -10.96 2.21
CA GLN A 3 -4.23 -10.55 1.15
C GLN A 3 -3.63 -9.16 1.40
N CYS A 4 -4.44 -8.18 1.83
CA CYS A 4 -3.95 -6.81 2.05
C CYS A 4 -2.90 -6.76 3.16
N VAL A 5 -3.21 -7.37 4.31
CA VAL A 5 -2.28 -7.38 5.45
C VAL A 5 -1.01 -8.14 5.09
N LEU A 6 -1.14 -9.26 4.38
CA LEU A 6 -0.02 -10.10 3.99
C LEU A 6 0.88 -9.39 2.97
N ASN A 7 0.31 -8.75 1.95
CA ASN A 7 1.10 -8.04 0.93
C ASN A 7 1.75 -6.78 1.51
N TRP A 8 1.03 -6.05 2.38
CA TRP A 8 1.61 -4.94 3.12
C TRP A 8 2.80 -5.38 3.95
N CYS A 9 2.65 -6.44 4.77
CA CYS A 9 3.74 -6.97 5.58
C CYS A 9 4.95 -7.39 4.73
N ILE A 10 4.73 -8.08 3.60
CA ILE A 10 5.80 -8.52 2.71
C ILE A 10 6.52 -7.32 2.07
N CYS A 11 5.78 -6.40 1.44
CA CYS A 11 6.38 -5.22 0.81
C CYS A 11 7.08 -4.32 1.82
N TYR A 12 6.46 -4.10 2.99
CA TYR A 12 7.06 -3.31 4.05
C TYR A 12 8.33 -3.97 4.60
N TYR A 13 8.34 -5.30 4.76
CA TYR A 13 9.51 -6.05 5.21
C TYR A 13 10.65 -6.07 4.17
N ILE A 14 10.33 -6.24 2.89
CA ILE A 14 11.32 -6.20 1.80
C ILE A 14 11.93 -4.80 1.72
N GLY A 15 11.10 -3.75 1.73
CA GLY A 15 11.60 -2.37 1.70
C GLY A 15 12.32 -1.96 2.99
N TYR A 16 11.96 -2.56 4.14
CA TYR A 16 12.73 -2.46 5.38
C TYR A 16 14.13 -3.07 5.24
N LYS A 17 14.24 -4.26 4.62
CA LYS A 17 15.55 -4.88 4.32
C LYS A 17 16.35 -4.12 3.26
N ALA A 18 15.67 -3.55 2.28
CA ALA A 18 16.26 -2.73 1.23
C ALA A 18 16.60 -1.31 1.69
N CYS A 19 16.39 -0.99 2.98
CA CYS A 19 16.88 0.25 3.59
C CYS A 19 16.27 1.52 2.96
N ILE A 20 15.01 1.45 2.55
CA ILE A 20 14.30 2.54 1.87
C ILE A 20 13.77 3.54 2.91
N PRO A 21 13.90 4.86 2.69
CA PRO A 21 13.34 5.88 3.58
C PRO A 21 11.83 5.72 3.76
N HIS A 22 11.35 5.95 4.98
CA HIS A 22 9.94 5.80 5.34
C HIS A 22 9.00 6.60 4.43
N GLU A 23 9.42 7.78 3.99
CA GLU A 23 8.66 8.68 3.11
C GLU A 23 8.31 8.05 1.75
N ARG A 24 9.14 7.13 1.27
CA ARG A 24 8.88 6.36 0.04
C ARG A 24 8.29 4.99 0.34
N LEU A 25 8.76 4.35 1.40
CA LEU A 25 8.34 3.00 1.77
C LEU A 25 6.85 2.94 2.13
N SER A 26 6.35 3.92 2.90
CA SER A 26 4.95 3.96 3.31
C SER A 26 4.00 4.00 2.10
N PRO A 27 4.08 4.99 1.18
CA PRO A 27 3.21 5.01 0.00
C PRO A 27 3.47 3.83 -0.95
N ALA A 28 4.72 3.38 -1.13
CA ALA A 28 5.02 2.22 -1.98
C ALA A 28 4.36 0.92 -1.45
N SER A 29 4.39 0.70 -0.14
CA SER A 29 3.74 -0.46 0.49
C SER A 29 2.20 -0.41 0.38
N MET A 30 1.61 0.79 0.43
CA MET A 30 0.16 0.99 0.22
C MET A 30 -0.26 0.71 -1.22
N ILE A 31 0.53 1.16 -2.20
CA ILE A 31 0.27 0.88 -3.63
C ILE A 31 0.30 -0.62 -3.89
N ALA A 32 1.33 -1.32 -3.39
CA ALA A 32 1.42 -2.77 -3.54
C ALA A 32 0.22 -3.48 -2.90
N THR A 33 -0.29 -2.97 -1.78
CA THR A 33 -1.42 -3.55 -1.05
C THR A 33 -2.78 -3.32 -1.74
N SER A 34 -2.86 -2.37 -2.68
CA SER A 34 -4.11 -1.90 -3.26
C SER A 34 -4.71 -2.89 -4.24
N ASN A 35 -6.00 -3.21 -4.03
CA ASN A 35 -6.81 -4.01 -4.94
C ASN A 35 -7.73 -3.10 -5.76
N PHE A 36 -7.95 -3.41 -7.04
CA PHE A 36 -8.83 -2.64 -7.95
C PHE A 36 -10.30 -2.89 -7.67
N PHE A 37 -10.77 -2.41 -6.52
CA PHE A 37 -12.10 -2.71 -6.06
C PHE A 37 -13.20 -2.05 -6.89
N GLU A 38 -13.00 -0.82 -7.37
CA GLU A 38 -13.96 -0.15 -8.26
C GLU A 38 -14.28 -1.00 -9.49
N LEU A 39 -13.26 -1.62 -10.08
CA LEU A 39 -13.44 -2.55 -11.19
C LEU A 39 -14.15 -3.83 -10.73
N ALA A 40 -13.82 -4.36 -9.55
CA ALA A 40 -14.43 -5.57 -9.01
C ALA A 40 -15.95 -5.43 -8.80
N VAL A 41 -16.42 -4.28 -8.28
CA VAL A 41 -17.85 -4.03 -8.12
C VAL A 41 -18.55 -3.76 -9.44
N ALA A 42 -17.93 -3.03 -10.37
CA ALA A 42 -18.49 -2.83 -11.70
C ALA A 42 -18.71 -4.16 -12.44
N VAL A 43 -17.75 -5.09 -12.34
CA VAL A 43 -17.87 -6.43 -12.93
C VAL A 43 -18.91 -7.28 -12.20
N ALA A 44 -18.95 -7.24 -10.86
CA ALA A 44 -19.92 -8.01 -10.09
C ALA A 44 -21.37 -7.61 -10.39
N ILE A 45 -21.63 -6.29 -10.50
CA ILE A 45 -22.97 -5.77 -10.85
C ILE A 45 -23.33 -6.13 -12.30
N SER A 46 -22.38 -6.02 -13.24
CA SER A 46 -22.66 -6.26 -14.66
C SER A 46 -22.90 -7.73 -14.99
N VAL A 47 -22.26 -8.68 -14.28
CA VAL A 47 -22.39 -10.12 -14.53
C VAL A 47 -23.50 -10.77 -13.69
N TYR A 48 -23.63 -10.41 -12.41
CA TYR A 48 -24.53 -11.09 -11.48
C TYR A 48 -25.82 -10.31 -11.16
N GLY A 49 -25.89 -9.03 -11.55
CA GLY A 49 -27.02 -8.15 -11.22
C GLY A 49 -27.07 -7.74 -9.74
N LEU A 50 -27.83 -6.68 -9.44
CA LEU A 50 -27.89 -6.08 -8.10
C LEU A 50 -28.56 -6.98 -7.03
N GLN A 51 -29.40 -7.94 -7.44
CA GLN A 51 -30.14 -8.83 -6.54
C GLN A 51 -29.35 -10.08 -6.12
N SER A 52 -28.20 -10.34 -6.72
CA SER A 52 -27.40 -11.52 -6.39
C SER A 52 -26.55 -11.29 -5.14
N GLY A 53 -26.46 -12.31 -4.27
CA GLY A 53 -25.61 -12.27 -3.08
C GLY A 53 -24.12 -12.04 -3.39
N ALA A 54 -23.69 -12.32 -4.62
CA ALA A 54 -22.33 -12.03 -5.08
C ALA A 54 -22.04 -10.51 -5.21
N ALA A 55 -23.02 -9.72 -5.66
CA ALA A 55 -22.89 -8.26 -5.74
C ALA A 55 -22.84 -7.63 -4.34
N LEU A 56 -23.63 -8.13 -3.39
CA LEU A 56 -23.60 -7.65 -2.01
C LEU A 56 -22.27 -7.99 -1.30
N ALA A 57 -21.77 -9.21 -1.50
CA ALA A 57 -20.52 -9.67 -0.90
C ALA A 57 -19.30 -8.87 -1.38
N THR A 58 -19.27 -8.50 -2.66
CA THR A 58 -18.21 -7.64 -3.20
C THR A 58 -18.28 -6.27 -2.56
N VAL A 59 -19.41 -5.55 -2.61
CA VAL A 59 -19.57 -4.22 -2.00
C VAL A 59 -19.19 -4.19 -0.51
N VAL A 60 -19.66 -5.17 0.27
CA VAL A 60 -19.27 -5.30 1.69
C VAL A 60 -17.76 -5.52 1.84
N GLY A 61 -17.15 -6.27 0.92
CA GLY A 61 -15.71 -6.47 0.84
C GLY A 61 -14.92 -5.16 0.88
N VAL A 62 -15.29 -4.13 0.11
CA VAL A 62 -14.54 -2.85 0.16
C VAL A 62 -14.88 -1.96 1.31
N LEU A 63 -16.12 -2.03 1.79
CA LEU A 63 -16.48 -1.30 3.00
C LEU A 63 -15.56 -1.72 4.16
N VAL A 64 -15.07 -2.96 4.15
CA VAL A 64 -14.07 -3.45 5.11
C VAL A 64 -12.62 -3.19 4.65
N GLU A 65 -12.35 -3.15 3.35
CA GLU A 65 -11.00 -2.96 2.81
C GLU A 65 -10.46 -1.54 3.00
N VAL A 66 -11.29 -0.51 2.78
CA VAL A 66 -10.92 0.90 2.99
C VAL A 66 -10.48 1.21 4.43
N PRO A 67 -11.23 0.83 5.49
CA PRO A 67 -10.80 1.11 6.86
C PRO A 67 -9.52 0.35 7.25
N ILE A 68 -9.28 -0.83 6.68
CA ILE A 68 -8.03 -1.57 6.90
C ILE A 68 -6.84 -0.81 6.29
N MET A 69 -6.98 -0.29 5.07
CA MET A 69 -5.94 0.54 4.43
C MET A 69 -5.58 1.78 5.27
N LEU A 70 -6.59 2.47 5.81
CA LEU A 70 -6.39 3.62 6.70
C LEU A 70 -5.68 3.21 8.00
N THR A 71 -6.07 2.06 8.56
CA THR A 71 -5.45 1.51 9.78
C THR A 71 -3.98 1.16 9.54
N LEU A 72 -3.65 0.53 8.41
CA LEU A 72 -2.27 0.21 8.04
C LEU A 72 -1.42 1.47 7.83
N THR A 73 -1.98 2.51 7.22
CA THR A 73 -1.30 3.81 7.07
C THR A 73 -0.99 4.44 8.45
N TYR A 74 -1.92 4.32 9.39
CA TYR A 74 -1.69 4.76 10.77
C TYR A 74 -0.56 3.94 11.44
N PHE A 75 -0.51 2.63 11.23
CA PHE A 75 0.61 1.81 11.68
C PHE A 75 1.93 2.24 11.05
N CYS A 76 1.99 2.50 9.74
CA CYS A 76 3.19 3.04 9.11
C CYS A 76 3.68 4.30 9.82
N LYS A 77 2.78 5.25 10.12
CA LYS A 77 3.12 6.47 10.86
C LYS A 77 3.72 6.18 12.24
N LEU A 78 3.21 5.17 12.95
CA LEU A 78 3.78 4.74 14.24
C LEU A 78 5.15 4.09 14.11
N LEU A 79 5.44 3.41 13.00
CA LEU A 79 6.76 2.81 12.74
C LEU A 79 7.81 3.83 12.26
N LYS A 80 7.42 5.06 11.90
CA LYS A 80 8.30 6.12 11.40
C LYS A 80 9.57 6.36 12.25
N PRO A 81 9.52 6.62 13.57
CA PRO A 81 10.71 6.98 14.35
C PRO A 81 11.76 5.86 14.35
N LYS A 82 11.32 4.60 14.36
CA LYS A 82 12.20 3.43 14.40
C LYS A 82 12.85 3.13 13.03
N LEU A 83 12.26 3.64 11.95
CA LEU A 83 12.74 3.43 10.59
C LEU A 83 13.64 4.56 10.09
N ASP A 84 13.41 5.79 10.55
CA ASP A 84 14.19 6.96 10.17
C ASP A 84 15.65 6.87 10.61
N ASP A 85 15.89 6.34 11.82
CA ASP A 85 17.25 6.12 12.34
C ASP A 85 18.06 5.13 11.50
N ARG A 86 17.41 4.18 10.82
CA ARG A 86 18.04 3.18 9.96
C ARG A 86 18.40 3.70 8.56
N CYS A 87 17.75 4.78 8.10
CA CYS A 87 17.98 5.31 6.76
C CYS A 87 19.25 6.15 6.64
N LYS A 88 19.81 6.62 7.77
CA LYS A 88 21.09 7.35 7.82
C LYS A 88 22.28 6.53 7.33
N ASP A 89 22.19 5.20 7.38
CA ASP A 89 23.27 4.29 7.00
C ASP A 89 23.23 3.88 5.51
N CYS A 90 22.19 4.27 4.76
CA CYS A 90 21.92 3.78 3.41
C CYS A 90 22.05 4.90 2.36
N GLU A 91 23.30 5.32 2.12
CA GLU A 91 23.68 6.41 1.22
C GLU A 91 23.32 6.15 -0.25
N SER A 92 23.38 4.88 -0.71
CA SER A 92 23.13 4.49 -2.10
C SER A 92 21.67 4.64 -2.53
N VAL A 93 20.70 4.34 -1.65
CA VAL A 93 19.25 4.47 -1.94
C VAL A 93 18.81 5.94 -1.88
N CYS A 94 19.35 6.72 -0.94
CA CYS A 94 19.14 8.17 -0.90
C CYS A 94 19.67 8.85 -2.18
N ASN A 95 20.83 8.42 -2.70
CA ASN A 95 21.36 8.94 -3.97
C ASN A 95 20.46 8.65 -5.16
N TRP A 96 19.89 7.43 -5.26
CA TRP A 96 18.94 7.10 -6.35
C TRP A 96 17.68 7.97 -6.30
N SER A 97 17.16 8.27 -5.11
CA SER A 97 16.03 9.19 -4.94
C SER A 97 16.36 10.63 -5.36
N ASN A 98 17.53 11.15 -4.97
CA ASN A 98 17.98 12.49 -5.35
C ASN A 98 18.20 12.61 -6.86
N GLU A 99 18.73 11.57 -7.49
CA GLU A 99 18.93 11.50 -8.92
C GLU A 99 17.60 11.44 -9.67
N THR A 100 16.63 10.63 -9.21
CA THR A 100 15.27 10.61 -9.75
C THR A 100 14.56 11.98 -9.61
N HIS A 101 14.70 12.65 -8.47
CA HIS A 101 14.17 14.01 -8.28
C HIS A 101 14.80 15.06 -9.21
N ARG A 102 16.09 14.88 -9.55
CA ARG A 102 16.81 15.73 -10.51
C ARG A 102 16.33 15.51 -11.94
N PHE A 103 15.89 14.29 -12.30
CA PHE A 103 15.28 14.01 -13.60
C PHE A 103 13.84 14.51 -13.73
N ILE A 104 13.04 14.46 -12.67
CA ILE A 104 11.65 14.95 -12.70
C ILE A 104 11.58 16.49 -12.79
N ASN A 105 12.54 17.20 -12.19
CA ASN A 105 12.61 18.67 -12.19
C ASN A 105 13.46 19.27 -13.32
N LYS A 106 13.74 18.51 -14.37
CA LYS A 106 14.54 18.95 -15.53
C LYS A 106 13.71 18.82 -16.79
#